data_AF-K6UBV4-F1
#
_entry.id   AF-K6UBV4-F1
#
_cell.length_a   1.000
_cell.length_b   1.000
_cell.length_c   1.000
_cell.angle_alpha   90.00
_cell.angle_beta   90.00
_cell.angle_gamma   90.00
#
_symmetry.space_group_name_H-M   'P 1'
#
loop_
_entity.id
_entity.type
_entity.pdbx_description
1 polymer ?
#
loop_
_entity_poly.entity_id
_entity_poly.type
_entity_poly.pdbx_seq_one_letter_code
_entity_poly.pdbx_strand_id
1 'polypeptide(L)'
;MNKIYKRYPYKNRINVPMHNCYSNKNGSIKHFTRILEERGFIVQEGKLSYLDILKLASEGKVDTAFGNNAGAPYASYLLPPAPNQEPSPGQRPPKGYKSENPNNYPPNINYVAPGVNYKLRPDEAIVLIGKTPPPAVYFSFRSYLGFVQNKPEKDYCDTITAGNRHTGYYHFIGASMGDQISNSFIWTDNTLYGTPGNPFNSSTIIITTADKGIDNQMRDALVKSGFNPGIMNDDNIPINLVNMGLERGKDTFMFVMRAAVWENSDIGWDYIYNLDKYFTVLRITPKNTCTATKPWPIPALKKQEICVTEFQVVPTARDTLDYLRSKIISQYGNPEYDIIDLDLNLAILDAYEGILQDVNVWIDDRDAVYLKTENFQLESDDDFVIIYGINHTQTKFATYFNASFYGEELWNGVAGAVITNDLQYSANEYFPKSYKNEKYYYVIKMARKHKEGNEVIIPYSTGNPQGSAYGVDNNEEAFIITRTYVNQETKVASAHFDVIWDHAILFRKKKKYGHDLNN
;
A
#
# COMPACT_ATOMS: atom_id res chain seq x y z
N MET A 1 22.87 35.08 15.32
CA MET A 1 24.24 35.15 14.76
C MET A 1 24.53 33.86 14.01
N ASN A 2 25.18 34.01 12.85
CA ASN A 2 25.38 33.04 11.77
C ASN A 2 26.07 31.71 12.15
N LYS A 3 25.59 30.64 11.49
CA LYS A 3 26.28 29.41 11.00
C LYS A 3 27.08 28.59 12.05
N ILE A 4 26.99 27.26 12.09
CA ILE A 4 27.50 26.33 11.07
C ILE A 4 26.85 24.95 11.27
N TYR A 5 26.07 24.49 10.29
CA TYR A 5 25.81 23.05 10.08
C TYR A 5 27.04 22.46 9.38
N LYS A 6 27.87 21.72 10.12
CA LYS A 6 28.99 20.95 9.53
C LYS A 6 28.42 19.66 8.91
N ARG A 7 28.21 19.69 7.59
CA ARG A 7 28.23 18.48 6.76
C ARG A 7 29.64 17.91 6.77
N TYR A 8 29.83 16.69 7.27
CA TYR A 8 31.05 15.93 7.06
C TYR A 8 31.01 15.25 5.68
N PRO A 9 32.05 15.37 4.84
CA PRO A 9 32.12 14.66 3.57
C PRO A 9 32.69 13.26 3.82
N TYR A 10 31.84 12.24 3.90
CA TYR A 10 32.31 10.87 3.86
C TYR A 10 32.66 10.47 2.42
N LYS A 11 33.93 10.65 2.05
CA LYS A 11 34.57 9.89 0.98
C LYS A 11 34.85 8.49 1.48
N ASN A 12 33.88 7.58 1.35
CA ASN A 12 34.18 6.17 1.22
C ASN A 12 33.68 5.73 -0.16
N ARG A 13 34.62 5.62 -1.10
CA ARG A 13 34.43 4.83 -2.32
C ARG A 13 34.30 3.38 -1.87
N ILE A 14 33.09 2.97 -1.54
CA ILE A 14 32.72 1.56 -1.60
C ILE A 14 32.63 1.27 -3.10
N ASN A 15 33.51 0.39 -3.57
CA ASN A 15 33.37 -0.22 -4.90
C ASN A 15 32.04 -0.97 -4.92
N VAL A 16 30.97 -0.28 -5.33
CA VAL A 16 29.73 -0.93 -5.73
C VAL A 16 30.09 -1.76 -6.95
N PRO A 17 29.92 -3.09 -6.95
CA PRO A 17 30.03 -3.85 -8.17
C PRO A 17 29.02 -3.26 -9.14
N MET A 18 29.48 -2.66 -10.23
CA MET A 18 28.61 -2.35 -11.36
C MET A 18 27.99 -3.68 -11.81
N HIS A 19 26.74 -3.93 -11.41
CA HIS A 19 25.97 -5.08 -11.84
C HIS A 19 25.69 -4.95 -13.35
N ASN A 20 26.61 -5.52 -14.14
CA ASN A 20 26.54 -5.66 -15.60
C ASN A 20 25.40 -6.58 -16.09
N CYS A 21 24.34 -6.83 -15.32
CA CYS A 21 23.23 -7.71 -15.72
C CYS A 21 22.05 -6.96 -16.40
N TYR A 22 22.06 -5.62 -16.44
CA TYR A 22 20.98 -4.86 -17.09
C TYR A 22 21.20 -4.64 -18.61
N SER A 23 22.44 -4.76 -19.10
CA SER A 23 22.77 -4.41 -20.50
C SER A 23 22.25 -5.43 -21.53
N ASN A 24 22.15 -6.72 -21.17
CA ASN A 24 21.71 -7.77 -22.09
C ASN A 24 20.17 -7.87 -22.20
N LYS A 25 19.42 -7.34 -21.22
CA LYS A 25 17.93 -7.38 -21.21
C LYS A 25 17.28 -6.44 -22.22
N ASN A 26 17.92 -5.32 -22.56
CA ASN A 26 17.39 -4.41 -23.58
C ASN A 26 17.29 -5.08 -24.96
N GLY A 27 18.17 -6.04 -25.25
CA GLY A 27 18.07 -6.88 -26.45
C GLY A 27 16.86 -7.81 -26.40
N SER A 28 16.68 -8.53 -25.29
CA SER A 28 15.55 -9.44 -25.08
C SER A 28 14.19 -8.73 -25.08
N ILE A 29 14.06 -7.55 -24.46
CA ILE A 29 12.81 -6.77 -24.49
C ILE A 29 12.47 -6.32 -25.91
N LYS A 30 13.46 -5.83 -26.67
CA LYS A 30 13.26 -5.48 -28.10
C LYS A 30 12.84 -6.69 -28.92
N HIS A 31 13.44 -7.85 -28.67
CA HIS A 31 13.07 -9.08 -29.34
C HIS A 31 11.63 -9.51 -29.00
N PHE A 32 11.24 -9.41 -27.74
CA PHE A 32 9.88 -9.68 -27.24
C PHE A 32 8.85 -8.79 -27.93
N THR A 33 9.08 -7.48 -27.93
CA THR A 33 8.23 -6.52 -28.63
C THR A 33 8.07 -6.86 -30.10
N ARG A 34 9.16 -7.19 -30.81
CA ARG A 34 9.11 -7.58 -32.23
C ARG A 34 8.26 -8.84 -32.46
N ILE A 35 8.45 -9.88 -31.64
CA ILE A 35 7.66 -11.12 -31.75
C ILE A 35 6.17 -10.82 -31.57
N LEU A 36 5.80 -9.98 -30.60
CA LEU A 36 4.41 -9.60 -30.38
C LEU A 36 3.84 -8.79 -31.54
N GLU A 37 4.60 -7.83 -32.08
CA GLU A 37 4.16 -7.04 -33.25
C GLU A 37 3.95 -7.92 -34.50
N GLU A 38 4.81 -8.92 -34.72
CA GLU A 38 4.69 -9.94 -35.77
C GLU A 38 3.45 -10.83 -35.57
N ARG A 39 3.06 -11.10 -34.32
CA ARG A 39 1.82 -11.82 -33.96
C ARG A 39 0.56 -10.96 -34.02
N GLY A 40 0.66 -9.70 -34.44
CA GLY A 40 -0.49 -8.83 -34.57
C GLY A 40 -0.89 -8.11 -33.29
N PHE A 41 0.02 -7.96 -32.33
CA PHE A 41 -0.19 -7.07 -31.19
C PHE A 41 0.34 -5.66 -31.47
N ILE A 42 -0.21 -4.69 -30.77
CA ILE A 42 0.32 -3.34 -30.59
C ILE A 42 0.96 -3.32 -29.20
N VAL A 43 2.24 -2.98 -29.15
CA VAL A 43 2.99 -2.85 -27.90
C VAL A 43 3.25 -1.38 -27.64
N GLN A 44 2.89 -0.91 -26.45
CA GLN A 44 3.09 0.46 -26.00
C GLN A 44 3.82 0.46 -24.66
N GLU A 45 4.81 1.33 -24.52
CA GLU A 45 5.57 1.48 -23.29
C GLU A 45 4.82 2.38 -22.30
N GLY A 46 4.67 1.89 -21.07
CA GLY A 46 4.25 2.66 -19.91
C GLY A 46 5.42 2.87 -18.95
N LYS A 47 5.13 3.35 -17.75
CA LYS A 47 6.12 3.53 -16.69
C LYS A 47 5.63 2.96 -15.37
N LEU A 48 6.53 2.45 -14.53
CA LEU A 48 6.28 2.26 -13.11
C LEU A 48 6.88 3.46 -12.36
N SER A 49 6.11 4.11 -11.52
CA SER A 49 6.55 5.33 -10.82
C SER A 49 6.05 5.37 -9.40
N TYR A 50 6.91 5.87 -8.50
CA TYR A 50 6.49 6.32 -7.18
C TYR A 50 5.41 7.40 -7.30
N LEU A 51 4.40 7.33 -6.43
CA LEU A 51 3.34 8.32 -6.31
C LEU A 51 3.37 8.89 -4.89
N ASP A 52 3.74 10.16 -4.79
CA ASP A 52 3.66 10.90 -3.53
C ASP A 52 2.23 11.41 -3.32
N ILE A 53 1.37 10.55 -2.77
CA ILE A 53 -0.05 10.87 -2.64
C ILE A 53 -0.31 12.03 -1.66
N LEU A 54 0.52 12.18 -0.61
CA LEU A 54 0.43 13.30 0.32
C LEU A 54 0.76 14.62 -0.38
N LYS A 55 1.75 14.63 -1.27
CA LYS A 55 2.01 15.80 -2.11
C LYS A 55 0.83 16.14 -3.00
N LEU A 56 0.24 15.14 -3.67
CA LEU A 56 -0.89 15.36 -4.57
C LEU A 56 -2.12 15.90 -3.82
N ALA A 57 -2.39 15.39 -2.62
CA ALA A 57 -3.46 15.90 -1.76
C ALA A 57 -3.17 17.34 -1.30
N SER A 58 -1.93 17.63 -0.89
CA SER A 58 -1.50 18.99 -0.50
C SER A 58 -1.64 20.01 -1.64
N GLU A 59 -1.47 19.55 -2.89
CA GLU A 59 -1.63 20.36 -4.10
C GLU A 59 -3.09 20.45 -4.60
N GLY A 60 -4.04 19.80 -3.90
CA GLY A 60 -5.45 19.75 -4.28
C GLY A 60 -5.73 18.96 -5.56
N LYS A 61 -4.83 18.06 -5.98
CA LYS A 61 -4.99 17.23 -7.18
C LYS A 61 -5.85 15.99 -6.93
N VAL A 62 -5.81 15.48 -5.70
CA VAL A 62 -6.69 14.45 -5.17
C VAL A 62 -7.30 14.98 -3.88
N ASP A 63 -8.50 14.53 -3.55
CA ASP A 63 -9.21 14.90 -2.32
C ASP A 63 -8.83 14.02 -1.12
N THR A 64 -8.22 12.85 -1.35
CA THR A 64 -7.75 11.97 -0.26
C THR A 64 -6.37 11.37 -0.55
N ALA A 65 -5.76 10.83 0.49
CA ALA A 65 -4.49 10.11 0.47
C ALA A 65 -4.66 8.57 0.51
N PHE A 66 -5.86 8.07 0.22
CA PHE A 66 -6.19 6.63 0.19
C PHE A 66 -5.83 5.83 1.47
N GLY A 67 -5.75 6.47 2.64
CA GLY A 67 -5.35 5.76 3.85
C GLY A 67 -3.90 5.28 3.83
N ASN A 68 -3.00 5.99 3.13
CA ASN A 68 -1.59 5.60 2.95
C ASN A 68 -0.92 5.15 4.26
N ASN A 69 -0.09 4.12 4.22
CA ASN A 69 0.71 3.78 5.39
C ASN A 69 1.87 4.77 5.55
N ALA A 70 1.99 5.40 6.73
CA ALA A 70 2.99 6.44 6.96
C ALA A 70 4.41 5.88 6.78
N GLY A 71 5.21 6.53 5.92
CA GLY A 71 6.59 6.13 5.63
C GLY A 71 6.75 4.94 4.67
N ALA A 72 5.68 4.31 4.20
CA ALA A 72 5.75 3.24 3.20
C ALA A 72 5.70 3.82 1.76
N PRO A 73 6.64 3.48 0.87
CA PRO A 73 6.59 3.91 -0.52
C PRO A 73 5.65 3.03 -1.34
N TYR A 74 4.82 3.70 -2.15
CA TYR A 74 3.92 3.07 -3.13
C TYR A 74 4.26 3.54 -4.55
N ALA A 75 4.34 2.58 -5.47
CA ALA A 75 4.49 2.86 -6.89
C ALA A 75 3.36 2.23 -7.69
N SER A 76 2.99 2.89 -8.78
CA SER A 76 1.91 2.45 -9.66
C SER A 76 2.29 2.59 -11.11
N TYR A 77 1.51 1.97 -12.00
CA TYR A 77 1.68 2.16 -13.42
C TYR A 77 1.23 3.55 -13.84
N LEU A 78 1.93 4.10 -14.82
CA LEU A 78 1.50 5.20 -15.67
C LEU A 78 1.36 4.62 -17.07
N LEU A 79 0.20 4.00 -17.36
CA LEU A 79 -0.03 3.34 -18.63
C LEU A 79 -0.44 4.31 -19.74
N PRO A 80 0.00 4.07 -20.98
CA PRO A 80 -0.60 4.73 -22.13
C PRO A 80 -2.07 4.31 -22.29
N PRO A 81 -2.92 5.17 -22.88
CA PRO A 81 -4.26 4.77 -23.28
C PRO A 81 -4.25 3.60 -24.25
N ALA A 82 -5.38 2.89 -24.37
CA ALA A 82 -5.51 1.87 -25.43
C ALA A 82 -5.41 2.54 -26.82
N PRO A 83 -4.96 1.85 -27.88
CA PRO A 83 -4.78 2.43 -29.22
C PRO A 83 -6.01 3.18 -29.80
N ASN A 84 -7.22 2.76 -29.42
CA ASN A 84 -8.49 3.37 -29.81
C ASN A 84 -9.21 4.05 -28.63
N GLN A 85 -8.46 4.55 -27.65
CA GLN A 85 -8.99 5.28 -26.51
C GLN A 85 -8.46 6.71 -26.53
N GLU A 86 -9.33 7.68 -26.26
CA GLU A 86 -8.92 9.08 -26.10
C GLU A 86 -7.89 9.22 -24.97
N PRO A 87 -6.84 10.05 -25.13
CA PRO A 87 -5.90 10.32 -24.06
C PRO A 87 -6.56 11.17 -22.97
N SER A 88 -6.31 10.82 -21.71
CA SER A 88 -6.70 11.69 -20.58
C SER A 88 -5.86 12.97 -20.58
N PRO A 89 -6.30 14.07 -19.95
CA PRO A 89 -5.50 15.30 -19.84
C PRO A 89 -4.07 15.02 -19.35
N GLY A 90 -3.07 15.50 -20.09
CA GLY A 90 -1.65 15.28 -19.79
C GLY A 90 -1.07 13.97 -20.35
N GLN A 91 -1.87 13.07 -20.94
CA GLN A 91 -1.36 11.91 -21.66
C GLN A 91 -1.04 12.25 -23.11
N ARG A 92 0.00 11.60 -23.65
CA ARG A 92 0.24 11.58 -25.09
C ARG A 92 -0.78 10.67 -25.77
N PRO A 93 -1.20 10.99 -27.01
CA PRO A 93 -2.00 10.07 -27.80
C PRO A 93 -1.33 8.69 -27.94
N PRO A 94 -2.10 7.59 -27.89
CA PRO A 94 -1.55 6.26 -28.04
C PRO A 94 -1.06 5.99 -29.46
N LYS A 95 -0.23 4.94 -29.63
CA LYS A 95 0.35 4.57 -30.93
C LYS A 95 -0.76 4.21 -31.92
N GLY A 96 -0.80 4.92 -33.04
CA GLY A 96 -1.80 4.72 -34.10
C GLY A 96 -3.14 5.42 -33.87
N TYR A 97 -3.24 6.27 -32.84
CA TYR A 97 -4.44 7.04 -32.55
C TYR A 97 -4.82 8.01 -33.66
N LYS A 98 -6.11 8.10 -33.94
CA LYS A 98 -6.71 9.06 -34.88
C LYS A 98 -7.82 9.81 -34.16
N SER A 99 -7.61 11.10 -33.89
CA SER A 99 -8.55 11.94 -33.12
C SER A 99 -9.95 12.02 -33.72
N GLU A 100 -10.05 11.91 -35.04
CA GLU A 100 -11.27 12.00 -35.84
C GLU A 100 -12.04 10.68 -35.94
N ASN A 101 -11.50 9.58 -35.41
CA ASN A 101 -12.18 8.30 -35.43
C ASN A 101 -13.40 8.32 -34.48
N PRO A 102 -14.64 8.22 -35.00
CA PRO A 102 -15.84 8.28 -34.16
C PRO A 102 -15.99 7.07 -33.23
N ASN A 103 -15.19 6.01 -33.46
CA ASN A 103 -15.19 4.80 -32.64
C ASN A 103 -14.13 4.84 -31.51
N ASN A 104 -13.53 6.00 -31.24
CA ASN A 104 -12.65 6.12 -30.10
C ASN A 104 -13.45 5.99 -28.80
N TYR A 105 -12.91 5.21 -27.87
CA TYR A 105 -13.46 5.07 -26.53
C TYR A 105 -13.15 6.29 -25.68
N PRO A 106 -14.01 6.63 -24.70
CA PRO A 106 -13.77 7.73 -23.76
C PRO A 106 -12.44 7.55 -22.99
N PRO A 107 -11.82 8.66 -22.55
CA PRO A 107 -10.58 8.60 -21.81
C PRO A 107 -10.80 7.91 -20.46
N ASN A 108 -9.71 7.43 -19.87
CA ASN A 108 -9.75 6.95 -18.49
C ASN A 108 -10.02 8.13 -17.55
N ILE A 109 -10.54 7.82 -16.36
CA ILE A 109 -10.60 8.83 -15.30
C ILE A 109 -9.18 9.23 -14.91
N ASN A 110 -8.97 10.53 -14.73
CA ASN A 110 -7.69 11.08 -14.31
C ASN A 110 -7.80 11.59 -12.87
N TYR A 111 -7.91 10.65 -11.92
CA TYR A 111 -8.03 10.98 -10.51
C TYR A 111 -6.65 11.23 -9.87
N VAL A 112 -5.77 10.21 -9.79
CA VAL A 112 -4.43 10.37 -9.17
C VAL A 112 -3.43 11.04 -10.10
N ALA A 113 -3.16 10.38 -11.22
CA ALA A 113 -2.29 10.85 -12.26
C ALA A 113 -2.64 10.13 -13.57
N PRO A 114 -2.28 10.72 -14.74
CA PRO A 114 -2.68 10.14 -16.00
C PRO A 114 -2.03 8.77 -16.22
N GLY A 115 -2.87 7.74 -16.37
CA GLY A 115 -2.44 6.35 -16.58
C GLY A 115 -2.35 5.48 -15.32
N VAL A 116 -2.62 6.03 -14.13
CA VAL A 116 -2.73 5.27 -12.87
C VAL A 116 -4.00 4.43 -12.85
N ASN A 117 -5.14 5.06 -13.12
CA ASN A 117 -6.41 4.38 -13.29
C ASN A 117 -6.62 4.11 -14.77
N TYR A 118 -6.69 2.85 -15.15
CA TYR A 118 -6.74 2.45 -16.56
C TYR A 118 -7.80 1.40 -16.80
N LYS A 119 -8.42 1.45 -17.99
CA LYS A 119 -9.28 0.39 -18.48
C LYS A 119 -8.49 -0.60 -19.33
N LEU A 120 -8.91 -1.87 -19.26
CA LEU A 120 -8.39 -2.96 -20.08
C LEU A 120 -9.52 -3.71 -20.75
N ARG A 121 -9.31 -4.11 -22.01
CA ARG A 121 -10.12 -5.15 -22.63
C ARG A 121 -9.73 -6.53 -22.06
N PRO A 122 -10.65 -7.51 -22.08
CA PRO A 122 -10.35 -8.88 -21.66
C PRO A 122 -9.21 -9.57 -22.43
N ASP A 123 -8.90 -9.11 -23.64
CA ASP A 123 -7.86 -9.67 -24.51
C ASP A 123 -6.51 -8.92 -24.44
N GLU A 124 -6.39 -7.92 -23.55
CA GLU A 124 -5.16 -7.19 -23.32
C GLU A 124 -4.29 -7.84 -22.23
N ALA A 125 -3.01 -7.50 -22.25
CA ALA A 125 -2.09 -7.80 -21.18
C ALA A 125 -1.23 -6.58 -20.83
N ILE A 126 -0.78 -6.53 -19.58
CA ILE A 126 0.32 -5.68 -19.16
C ILE A 126 1.46 -6.61 -18.74
N VAL A 127 2.68 -6.32 -19.18
CA VAL A 127 3.86 -7.08 -18.78
C VAL A 127 4.86 -6.13 -18.13
N LEU A 128 5.14 -6.37 -16.85
CA LEU A 128 6.18 -5.70 -16.08
C LEU A 128 7.43 -6.57 -16.09
N ILE A 129 8.54 -6.07 -16.63
CA ILE A 129 9.82 -6.79 -16.73
C ILE A 129 10.88 -5.99 -16.00
N GLY A 130 11.56 -6.56 -15.02
CA GLY A 130 12.61 -5.82 -14.34
C GLY A 130 13.30 -6.52 -13.19
N LYS A 131 13.56 -5.76 -12.12
CA LYS A 131 14.33 -6.19 -10.95
C LYS A 131 13.63 -5.74 -9.67
N THR A 132 13.38 -6.70 -8.77
CA THR A 132 12.75 -6.48 -7.46
C THR A 132 13.54 -5.52 -6.56
N PRO A 133 12.91 -5.00 -5.48
CA PRO A 133 13.55 -4.06 -4.57
C PRO A 133 14.87 -4.53 -3.95
N PRO A 134 15.71 -3.60 -3.47
CA PRO A 134 16.78 -3.93 -2.53
C PRO A 134 16.21 -4.52 -1.22
N PRO A 135 17.06 -5.12 -0.36
CA PRO A 135 16.64 -5.71 0.90
C PRO A 135 15.76 -4.79 1.75
N ALA A 136 14.64 -5.36 2.18
CA ALA A 136 13.60 -4.78 3.02
C ALA A 136 12.95 -5.90 3.85
N VAL A 137 12.13 -5.55 4.83
CA VAL A 137 11.31 -6.55 5.53
C VAL A 137 10.25 -7.14 4.60
N TYR A 138 9.65 -6.29 3.76
CA TYR A 138 8.56 -6.71 2.87
C TYR A 138 8.54 -5.93 1.55
N PHE A 139 8.11 -6.60 0.49
CA PHE A 139 7.60 -5.95 -0.72
C PHE A 139 6.56 -6.83 -1.39
N SER A 140 5.70 -6.20 -2.20
CA SER A 140 4.72 -6.91 -3.02
C SER A 140 4.28 -6.13 -4.25
N PHE A 141 3.62 -6.87 -5.14
CA PHE A 141 2.97 -6.39 -6.34
C PHE A 141 1.56 -6.96 -6.43
N ARG A 142 0.58 -6.14 -6.82
CA ARG A 142 -0.79 -6.60 -7.07
C ARG A 142 -1.57 -5.60 -7.92
N SER A 143 -2.43 -6.08 -8.82
CA SER A 143 -3.48 -5.26 -9.41
C SER A 143 -4.78 -5.28 -8.59
N TYR A 144 -5.50 -4.16 -8.66
CA TYR A 144 -6.74 -3.90 -7.92
C TYR A 144 -7.85 -3.48 -8.86
N LEU A 145 -9.09 -3.80 -8.48
CA LEU A 145 -10.27 -3.12 -8.97
C LEU A 145 -10.29 -1.70 -8.39
N GLY A 146 -10.11 -0.70 -9.24
CA GLY A 146 -10.05 0.70 -8.85
C GLY A 146 -11.45 1.30 -8.74
N PHE A 147 -11.86 2.01 -9.79
CA PHE A 147 -13.15 2.69 -9.85
C PHE A 147 -14.17 1.88 -10.65
N VAL A 148 -15.39 1.78 -10.13
CA VAL A 148 -16.51 1.08 -10.77
C VAL A 148 -17.69 2.04 -10.97
N GLN A 149 -18.53 1.76 -11.95
CA GLN A 149 -19.62 2.66 -12.34
C GLN A 149 -20.63 2.81 -11.18
N ASN A 150 -21.01 4.05 -10.86
CA ASN A 150 -22.03 4.32 -9.85
C ASN A 150 -23.34 3.63 -10.22
N LYS A 151 -23.93 2.93 -9.25
CA LYS A 151 -25.26 2.35 -9.36
C LYS A 151 -26.31 3.46 -9.17
N PRO A 152 -27.43 3.43 -9.92
CA PRO A 152 -28.54 4.36 -9.69
C PRO A 152 -29.01 4.32 -8.24
N GLU A 153 -29.35 5.48 -7.68
CA GLU A 153 -29.96 5.66 -6.35
C GLU A 153 -29.10 5.26 -5.14
N LYS A 154 -27.95 4.61 -5.33
CA LYS A 154 -27.01 4.33 -4.24
C LYS A 154 -26.22 5.58 -3.88
N ASP A 155 -26.11 5.83 -2.59
CA ASP A 155 -25.28 6.89 -2.02
C ASP A 155 -23.81 6.46 -2.01
N TYR A 156 -22.94 7.37 -2.45
CA TYR A 156 -21.48 7.18 -2.50
C TYR A 156 -20.75 8.40 -1.89
N CYS A 157 -21.44 9.18 -1.02
CA CYS A 157 -20.86 10.35 -0.36
C CYS A 157 -19.74 10.00 0.65
N ASP A 158 -19.65 8.74 1.08
CA ASP A 158 -18.64 8.23 2.01
C ASP A 158 -17.40 7.64 1.30
N THR A 159 -17.34 7.72 -0.04
CA THR A 159 -16.22 7.22 -0.83
C THR A 159 -15.78 8.23 -1.88
N ILE A 160 -14.61 7.98 -2.44
CA ILE A 160 -14.04 8.78 -3.53
C ILE A 160 -14.89 8.57 -4.76
N THR A 161 -15.36 9.66 -5.36
CA THR A 161 -16.08 9.63 -6.65
C THR A 161 -15.32 10.40 -7.73
N ALA A 162 -15.42 9.94 -8.98
CA ALA A 162 -14.70 10.55 -10.09
C ALA A 162 -15.45 10.44 -11.41
N GLY A 163 -15.02 11.26 -12.37
CA GLY A 163 -15.51 11.23 -13.75
C GLY A 163 -16.60 12.28 -14.04
N ASN A 164 -17.22 12.15 -15.21
CA ASN A 164 -18.18 13.12 -15.74
C ASN A 164 -19.09 12.48 -16.81
N ARG A 165 -19.92 13.29 -17.48
CA ARG A 165 -20.82 12.80 -18.53
C ARG A 165 -20.11 12.05 -19.68
N HIS A 166 -18.88 12.43 -20.01
CA HIS A 166 -18.09 11.82 -21.10
C HIS A 166 -17.45 10.50 -20.65
N THR A 167 -16.78 10.50 -19.50
CA THR A 167 -16.05 9.30 -19.01
C THR A 167 -16.95 8.29 -18.29
N GLY A 168 -18.07 8.74 -17.72
CA GLY A 168 -18.88 8.02 -16.73
C GLY A 168 -18.69 8.58 -15.32
N TYR A 169 -19.60 8.24 -14.40
CA TYR A 169 -19.51 8.60 -12.99
C TYR A 169 -19.20 7.34 -12.18
N TYR A 170 -18.12 7.37 -11.40
CA TYR A 170 -17.58 6.21 -10.73
C TYR A 170 -17.34 6.47 -9.25
N HIS A 171 -17.24 5.40 -8.48
CA HIS A 171 -16.80 5.40 -7.10
C HIS A 171 -15.65 4.41 -6.92
N PHE A 172 -14.80 4.66 -5.92
CA PHE A 172 -13.63 3.84 -5.66
C PHE A 172 -13.97 2.63 -4.78
N ILE A 173 -13.51 1.46 -5.21
CA ILE A 173 -13.56 0.21 -4.43
C ILE A 173 -12.18 -0.08 -3.83
N GLY A 174 -11.13 -0.05 -4.67
CA GLY A 174 -9.76 -0.33 -4.23
C GLY A 174 -9.57 -1.77 -3.76
N ALA A 175 -10.22 -2.75 -4.39
CA ALA A 175 -10.15 -4.16 -3.96
C ALA A 175 -9.05 -4.94 -4.69
N SER A 176 -8.22 -5.66 -3.93
CA SER A 176 -7.17 -6.53 -4.46
C SER A 176 -7.78 -7.70 -5.25
N MET A 177 -7.19 -8.07 -6.39
CA MET A 177 -7.72 -9.16 -7.22
C MET A 177 -7.22 -10.55 -6.78
N GLY A 178 -6.63 -10.66 -5.58
CA GLY A 178 -6.16 -11.88 -4.92
C GLY A 178 -4.98 -11.62 -3.99
N ASP A 179 -4.30 -12.68 -3.50
CA ASP A 179 -3.15 -12.54 -2.58
C ASP A 179 -1.92 -11.86 -3.22
N GLN A 180 -1.30 -10.91 -2.53
CA GLN A 180 -0.13 -10.17 -3.01
C GLN A 180 0.99 -11.08 -3.56
N ILE A 181 1.59 -10.70 -4.70
CA ILE A 181 2.82 -11.33 -5.22
C ILE A 181 3.98 -10.76 -4.40
N SER A 182 4.20 -11.36 -3.22
CA SER A 182 5.12 -10.84 -2.21
C SER A 182 6.52 -11.44 -2.30
N ASN A 183 7.46 -10.86 -1.55
CA ASN A 183 8.80 -11.41 -1.33
C ASN A 183 8.79 -12.86 -0.79
N SER A 184 7.68 -13.37 -0.25
CA SER A 184 7.59 -14.76 0.19
C SER A 184 7.35 -15.76 -0.96
N PHE A 185 6.80 -15.30 -2.09
CA PHE A 185 6.30 -16.20 -3.14
C PHE A 185 6.66 -15.80 -4.57
N ILE A 186 7.20 -14.59 -4.77
CA ILE A 186 7.53 -14.09 -6.10
C ILE A 186 8.59 -14.95 -6.77
N TRP A 187 8.40 -15.18 -8.07
CA TRP A 187 9.33 -15.92 -8.90
C TRP A 187 10.39 -14.98 -9.46
N THR A 188 11.64 -15.27 -9.18
CA THR A 188 12.79 -14.49 -9.63
C THR A 188 13.95 -15.41 -10.04
N ASP A 189 15.03 -14.83 -10.57
CA ASP A 189 16.25 -15.59 -10.88
C ASP A 189 16.81 -16.37 -9.68
N ASN A 190 16.51 -15.91 -8.45
CA ASN A 190 16.96 -16.50 -7.20
C ASN A 190 15.86 -17.33 -6.48
N THR A 191 14.64 -17.34 -7.01
CA THR A 191 13.46 -18.05 -6.48
C THR A 191 12.68 -18.67 -7.63
N LEU A 192 13.37 -19.41 -8.50
CA LEU A 192 12.77 -19.96 -9.72
C LEU A 192 11.52 -20.78 -9.40
N TYR A 193 10.41 -20.48 -10.07
CA TYR A 193 9.10 -21.11 -9.83
C TYR A 193 8.64 -21.05 -8.35
N GLY A 194 9.08 -20.02 -7.62
CA GLY A 194 8.74 -19.82 -6.21
C GLY A 194 9.51 -20.73 -5.25
N THR A 195 10.62 -21.31 -5.69
CA THR A 195 11.53 -22.06 -4.81
C THR A 195 12.12 -21.16 -3.72
N PRO A 196 12.43 -21.70 -2.52
CA PRO A 196 13.03 -20.91 -1.45
C PRO A 196 14.34 -20.24 -1.89
N GLY A 197 14.49 -18.97 -1.57
CA GLY A 197 15.67 -18.19 -1.94
C GLY A 197 15.53 -16.72 -1.57
N ASN A 198 16.47 -15.90 -2.03
CA ASN A 198 16.47 -14.47 -1.79
C ASN A 198 15.89 -13.71 -3.00
N PRO A 199 14.66 -13.18 -2.90
CA PRO A 199 13.97 -12.54 -4.01
C PRO A 199 14.41 -11.09 -4.23
N PHE A 200 15.21 -10.49 -3.34
CA PHE A 200 15.63 -9.09 -3.45
C PHE A 200 16.68 -8.91 -4.53
N ASN A 201 16.71 -7.72 -5.14
CA ASN A 201 17.65 -7.41 -6.22
C ASN A 201 17.69 -8.49 -7.31
N SER A 202 16.55 -9.07 -7.65
CA SER A 202 16.47 -10.25 -8.51
C SER A 202 15.53 -10.00 -9.70
N SER A 203 15.85 -10.57 -10.86
CA SER A 203 15.03 -10.35 -12.05
C SER A 203 13.67 -10.99 -11.90
N THR A 204 12.61 -10.32 -12.34
CA THR A 204 11.25 -10.87 -12.33
C THR A 204 10.44 -10.35 -13.50
N ILE A 205 9.41 -11.10 -13.86
CA ILE A 205 8.38 -10.71 -14.82
C ILE A 205 7.02 -10.93 -14.17
N ILE A 206 6.11 -9.96 -14.30
CA ILE A 206 4.72 -10.07 -13.87
C ILE A 206 3.83 -9.82 -15.09
N ILE A 207 2.92 -10.76 -15.36
CA ILE A 207 1.98 -10.72 -16.48
C ILE A 207 0.59 -10.50 -15.90
N THR A 208 0.02 -9.32 -16.16
CA THR A 208 -1.34 -8.97 -15.76
C THR A 208 -2.28 -9.16 -16.94
N THR A 209 -3.24 -10.08 -16.84
CA THR A 209 -4.26 -10.32 -17.87
C THR A 209 -5.46 -11.07 -17.33
N ALA A 210 -6.59 -11.01 -18.04
CA ALA A 210 -7.81 -11.74 -17.71
C ALA A 210 -7.92 -13.13 -18.36
N ASP A 211 -7.10 -13.41 -19.37
CA ASP A 211 -7.23 -14.61 -20.21
C ASP A 211 -5.93 -15.44 -20.21
N LYS A 212 -6.06 -16.73 -19.86
CA LYS A 212 -4.94 -17.69 -19.85
C LYS A 212 -4.34 -17.90 -21.24
N GLY A 213 -5.12 -17.77 -22.31
CA GLY A 213 -4.64 -17.87 -23.68
C GLY A 213 -3.75 -16.69 -24.06
N ILE A 214 -4.08 -15.48 -23.60
CA ILE A 214 -3.22 -14.30 -23.73
C ILE A 214 -1.95 -14.46 -22.90
N ASP A 215 -2.06 -14.90 -21.63
CA ASP A 215 -0.89 -15.18 -20.78
C ASP A 215 0.09 -16.17 -21.44
N ASN A 216 -0.42 -17.29 -21.95
CA ASN A 216 0.39 -18.29 -22.66
C ASN A 216 1.11 -17.70 -23.90
N GLN A 217 0.46 -16.78 -24.63
CA GLN A 217 1.11 -16.09 -25.75
C GLN A 217 2.23 -15.15 -25.29
N MET A 218 2.04 -14.47 -24.15
CA MET A 218 3.08 -13.62 -23.55
C MET A 218 4.27 -14.48 -23.10
N ARG A 219 4.02 -15.56 -22.36
CA ARG A 219 5.05 -16.50 -21.90
C ARG A 219 5.84 -17.09 -23.07
N ASP A 220 5.19 -17.58 -24.12
CA ASP A 220 5.86 -18.13 -25.29
C ASP A 220 6.73 -17.09 -26.02
N ALA A 221 6.24 -15.85 -26.16
CA ALA A 221 7.02 -14.77 -26.77
C ALA A 221 8.22 -14.35 -25.89
N LEU A 222 8.05 -14.31 -24.56
CA LEU A 222 9.14 -14.05 -23.62
C LEU A 222 10.22 -15.14 -23.67
N VAL A 223 9.82 -16.42 -23.66
CA VAL A 223 10.76 -17.56 -23.77
C VAL A 223 11.54 -17.50 -25.08
N LYS A 224 10.87 -17.24 -26.21
CA LYS A 224 11.54 -17.05 -27.52
C LYS A 224 12.50 -15.86 -27.52
N SER A 225 12.31 -14.91 -26.61
CA SER A 225 13.17 -13.74 -26.43
C SER A 225 14.31 -13.97 -25.43
N GLY A 226 14.44 -15.19 -24.90
CA GLY A 226 15.51 -15.61 -24.00
C GLY A 226 15.21 -15.42 -22.51
N PHE A 227 13.97 -15.08 -22.13
CA PHE A 227 13.60 -14.99 -20.71
C PHE A 227 13.36 -16.39 -20.12
N ASN A 228 13.78 -16.58 -18.87
CA ASN A 228 13.55 -17.83 -18.14
C ASN A 228 12.07 -17.93 -17.74
N PRO A 229 11.34 -19.01 -18.08
CA PRO A 229 9.95 -19.19 -17.65
C PRO A 229 9.81 -19.22 -16.11
N GLY A 230 10.86 -19.61 -15.38
CA GLY A 230 10.87 -19.67 -13.92
C GLY A 230 10.83 -18.32 -13.20
N ILE A 231 10.78 -17.18 -13.91
CA ILE A 231 10.66 -15.85 -13.30
C ILE A 231 9.34 -15.12 -13.67
N MET A 232 8.42 -15.82 -14.34
CA MET A 232 7.19 -15.25 -14.89
C MET A 232 6.00 -15.52 -13.96
N ASN A 233 5.54 -14.48 -13.26
CA ASN A 233 4.44 -14.51 -12.30
C ASN A 233 3.12 -14.13 -12.95
N ASP A 234 2.04 -14.72 -12.44
CA ASP A 234 0.66 -14.46 -12.84
C ASP A 234 0.02 -13.39 -11.94
N ASP A 235 -0.43 -12.28 -12.52
CA ASP A 235 -1.27 -11.27 -11.87
C ASP A 235 -2.67 -11.29 -12.50
N ASN A 236 -3.48 -12.23 -12.05
CA ASN A 236 -4.72 -12.59 -12.72
C ASN A 236 -5.83 -11.55 -12.48
N ILE A 237 -6.56 -11.21 -13.55
CA ILE A 237 -7.81 -10.46 -13.48
C ILE A 237 -8.99 -11.45 -13.67
N PRO A 238 -9.69 -11.85 -12.60
CA PRO A 238 -10.81 -12.78 -12.72
C PRO A 238 -12.04 -12.09 -13.32
N ILE A 239 -12.36 -12.38 -14.58
CA ILE A 239 -13.43 -11.69 -15.33
C ILE A 239 -14.81 -11.77 -14.67
N ASN A 240 -15.06 -12.76 -13.82
CA ASN A 240 -16.34 -12.91 -13.12
C ASN A 240 -16.52 -11.94 -11.95
N LEU A 241 -15.47 -11.23 -11.53
CA LEU A 241 -15.53 -10.21 -10.48
C LEU A 241 -15.54 -8.78 -11.03
N VAL A 242 -15.39 -8.60 -12.35
CA VAL A 242 -15.13 -7.28 -12.95
C VAL A 242 -15.86 -7.10 -14.29
N ASN A 243 -16.15 -5.86 -14.63
CA ASN A 243 -16.76 -5.45 -15.89
C ASN A 243 -15.73 -4.78 -16.80
N MET A 244 -14.88 -5.60 -17.44
CA MET A 244 -13.82 -5.14 -18.34
C MET A 244 -14.34 -4.58 -19.68
N GLY A 245 -13.53 -3.73 -20.29
CA GLY A 245 -13.81 -3.03 -21.54
C GLY A 245 -13.24 -1.61 -21.51
N LEU A 246 -13.28 -0.92 -22.65
CA LEU A 246 -12.80 0.47 -22.76
C LEU A 246 -13.95 1.48 -22.77
N GLU A 247 -15.18 0.99 -22.90
CA GLU A 247 -16.41 1.78 -22.96
C GLU A 247 -16.63 2.62 -21.68
N ARG A 248 -17.49 3.63 -21.79
CA ARG A 248 -18.05 4.30 -20.60
C ARG A 248 -18.78 3.28 -19.73
N GLY A 249 -18.60 3.38 -18.40
CA GLY A 249 -19.21 2.49 -17.42
C GLY A 249 -18.50 1.16 -17.19
N LYS A 250 -17.35 0.95 -17.86
CA LYS A 250 -16.44 -0.18 -17.59
C LYS A 250 -15.50 0.12 -16.45
N ASP A 251 -15.12 -0.92 -15.74
CA ASP A 251 -14.31 -0.81 -14.54
C ASP A 251 -12.90 -0.35 -14.88
N THR A 252 -12.31 0.40 -13.96
CA THR A 252 -10.89 0.75 -14.02
C THR A 252 -10.09 -0.15 -13.10
N PHE A 253 -8.83 -0.35 -13.47
CA PHE A 253 -7.85 -1.08 -12.70
C PHE A 253 -6.74 -0.13 -12.26
N MET A 254 -6.04 -0.54 -11.22
CA MET A 254 -4.78 0.04 -10.81
C MET A 254 -3.80 -1.06 -10.45
N PHE A 255 -2.53 -0.71 -10.32
CA PHE A 255 -1.47 -1.60 -9.88
C PHE A 255 -0.72 -0.95 -8.73
N VAL A 256 -0.40 -1.72 -7.71
CA VAL A 256 0.42 -1.25 -6.60
C VAL A 256 1.63 -2.14 -6.46
N MET A 257 2.79 -1.51 -6.51
CA MET A 257 4.03 -2.01 -5.96
C MET A 257 4.23 -1.31 -4.62
N ARG A 258 4.50 -2.08 -3.57
CA ARG A 258 4.84 -1.53 -2.26
C ARG A 258 6.07 -2.20 -1.69
N ALA A 259 6.74 -1.47 -0.81
CA ALA A 259 7.80 -2.00 0.04
C ALA A 259 7.66 -1.44 1.44
N ALA A 260 8.18 -2.16 2.43
CA ALA A 260 8.14 -1.74 3.82
C ALA A 260 9.47 -2.05 4.50
N VAL A 261 9.95 -1.06 5.27
CA VAL A 261 11.14 -1.14 6.12
C VAL A 261 12.38 -1.56 5.35
N TRP A 262 13.04 -0.58 4.72
CA TRP A 262 14.31 -0.80 4.04
C TRP A 262 15.40 -1.21 5.03
N GLU A 263 16.23 -2.18 4.65
CA GLU A 263 17.46 -2.47 5.41
C GLU A 263 18.42 -1.27 5.36
N ASN A 264 18.48 -0.61 4.19
CA ASN A 264 19.16 0.66 4.00
C ASN A 264 18.21 1.68 3.35
N SER A 265 17.82 2.70 4.12
CA SER A 265 16.85 3.71 3.70
C SER A 265 17.27 4.46 2.43
N ASP A 266 18.53 4.91 2.35
CA ASP A 266 19.02 5.69 1.21
C ASP A 266 18.97 4.88 -0.10
N ILE A 267 19.38 3.60 -0.04
CA ILE A 267 19.34 2.68 -1.19
C ILE A 267 17.89 2.38 -1.58
N GLY A 268 17.02 2.15 -0.60
CA GLY A 268 15.60 1.89 -0.82
C GLY A 268 14.88 3.05 -1.51
N TRP A 269 15.11 4.28 -1.02
CA TRP A 269 14.52 5.48 -1.61
C TRP A 269 15.12 5.80 -2.99
N ASP A 270 16.42 5.63 -3.20
CA ASP A 270 17.01 5.79 -4.55
C ASP A 270 16.37 4.81 -5.54
N TYR A 271 16.16 3.56 -5.13
CA TYR A 271 15.45 2.58 -5.95
C TYR A 271 14.02 3.02 -6.30
N ILE A 272 13.23 3.46 -5.32
CA ILE A 272 11.84 3.92 -5.51
C ILE A 272 11.75 5.16 -6.41
N TYR A 273 12.66 6.11 -6.27
CA TYR A 273 12.65 7.32 -7.10
C TYR A 273 13.13 7.09 -8.54
N ASN A 274 13.81 5.97 -8.81
CA ASN A 274 14.41 5.65 -10.11
C ASN A 274 13.89 4.32 -10.70
N LEU A 275 12.63 3.96 -10.44
CA LEU A 275 12.03 2.68 -10.88
C LEU A 275 12.10 2.43 -12.39
N ASP A 276 12.15 3.48 -13.21
CA ASP A 276 12.33 3.39 -14.66
C ASP A 276 13.70 2.83 -15.10
N LYS A 277 14.70 2.87 -14.22
CA LYS A 277 15.98 2.17 -14.44
C LYS A 277 15.89 0.67 -14.15
N TYR A 278 14.90 0.25 -13.37
CA TYR A 278 14.76 -1.12 -12.85
C TYR A 278 13.58 -1.88 -13.42
N PHE A 279 12.65 -1.23 -14.11
CA PHE A 279 11.47 -1.87 -14.69
C PHE A 279 11.08 -1.23 -16.01
N THR A 280 10.67 -2.08 -16.94
CA THR A 280 9.94 -1.71 -18.16
C THR A 280 8.51 -2.22 -18.03
N VAL A 281 7.54 -1.36 -18.38
CA VAL A 281 6.11 -1.70 -18.39
C VAL A 281 5.62 -1.67 -19.83
N LEU A 282 4.98 -2.74 -20.29
CA LEU A 282 4.45 -2.85 -21.64
C LEU A 282 2.95 -3.12 -21.59
N ARG A 283 2.14 -2.22 -22.16
CA ARG A 283 0.73 -2.49 -22.50
C ARG A 283 0.68 -3.17 -23.85
N ILE A 284 0.01 -4.31 -23.91
CA ILE A 284 -0.03 -5.19 -25.09
C ILE A 284 -1.49 -5.38 -25.49
N THR A 285 -1.80 -4.93 -26.70
CA THR A 285 -3.17 -4.88 -27.22
C THR A 285 -3.26 -5.61 -28.56
N PRO A 286 -4.09 -6.65 -28.72
CA PRO A 286 -4.37 -7.23 -30.03
C PRO A 286 -4.86 -6.17 -31.03
N LYS A 287 -4.29 -6.15 -32.25
CA LYS A 287 -4.75 -5.26 -33.34
C LYS A 287 -6.21 -5.51 -33.71
N ASN A 288 -6.58 -6.79 -33.73
CA ASN A 288 -7.96 -7.24 -33.91
C ASN A 288 -8.47 -7.74 -32.56
N THR A 289 -9.64 -7.26 -32.14
CA THR A 289 -10.26 -7.71 -30.89
C THR A 289 -10.50 -9.21 -30.93
N CYS A 290 -10.08 -9.89 -29.87
CA CYS A 290 -10.33 -11.31 -29.66
C CYS A 290 -11.29 -11.49 -28.50
N THR A 291 -12.24 -12.42 -28.62
CA THR A 291 -13.04 -12.83 -27.45
C THR A 291 -12.12 -13.52 -26.45
N ALA A 292 -12.24 -13.19 -25.16
CA ALA A 292 -11.59 -13.98 -24.12
C ALA A 292 -12.17 -15.40 -24.16
N THR A 293 -11.32 -16.38 -24.46
CA THR A 293 -11.75 -17.78 -24.68
C THR A 293 -11.36 -18.68 -23.51
N LYS A 294 -10.46 -18.24 -22.63
CA LYS A 294 -9.94 -18.99 -21.50
C LYS A 294 -9.75 -18.07 -20.29
N PRO A 295 -10.83 -17.48 -19.75
CA PRO A 295 -10.72 -16.57 -18.62
C PRO A 295 -10.08 -17.26 -17.40
N TRP A 296 -9.40 -16.48 -16.56
CA TRP A 296 -8.96 -16.97 -15.25
C TRP A 296 -10.19 -17.30 -14.37
N PRO A 297 -10.18 -18.42 -13.63
CA PRO A 297 -11.11 -18.58 -12.53
C PRO A 297 -10.79 -17.55 -11.44
N ILE A 298 -11.72 -17.34 -10.51
CA ILE A 298 -11.42 -16.63 -9.27
C ILE A 298 -10.28 -17.37 -8.55
N PRO A 299 -9.17 -16.71 -8.22
CA PRO A 299 -8.04 -17.34 -7.54
C PRO A 299 -8.46 -17.96 -6.20
N ALA A 300 -7.97 -19.17 -5.93
CA ALA A 300 -8.02 -19.71 -4.57
C ALA A 300 -7.04 -18.91 -3.71
N LEU A 301 -7.56 -18.29 -2.65
CA LEU A 301 -6.76 -17.48 -1.73
C LEU A 301 -5.98 -18.37 -0.76
N LYS A 302 -4.81 -17.92 -0.33
CA LYS A 302 -4.00 -18.57 0.69
C LYS A 302 -4.73 -18.57 2.02
N LYS A 303 -4.57 -19.66 2.76
CA LYS A 303 -5.16 -19.84 4.08
C LYS A 303 -4.49 -18.89 5.08
N GLN A 304 -5.28 -18.06 5.76
CA GLN A 304 -4.81 -17.19 6.84
C GLN A 304 -4.77 -17.92 8.18
N GLU A 305 -5.71 -18.84 8.41
CA GLU A 305 -5.84 -19.58 9.67
C GLU A 305 -4.80 -20.71 9.81
N ILE A 306 -4.15 -20.73 10.97
CA ILE A 306 -3.30 -21.85 11.42
C ILE A 306 -3.99 -22.72 12.48
N CYS A 307 -5.27 -22.45 12.76
CA CYS A 307 -6.06 -23.11 13.81
C CYS A 307 -5.45 -22.95 15.21
N VAL A 308 -4.71 -21.86 15.43
CA VAL A 308 -4.14 -21.44 16.72
C VAL A 308 -4.40 -19.95 16.87
N THR A 309 -4.91 -19.54 18.04
CA THR A 309 -5.09 -18.13 18.36
C THR A 309 -3.89 -17.58 19.12
N GLU A 310 -3.63 -16.29 19.02
CA GLU A 310 -2.54 -15.61 19.70
C GLU A 310 -2.69 -15.69 21.24
N PHE A 311 -3.92 -15.81 21.74
CA PHE A 311 -4.19 -16.14 23.15
C PHE A 311 -3.61 -17.48 23.59
N GLN A 312 -3.42 -18.46 22.71
CA GLN A 312 -2.74 -19.71 23.07
C GLN A 312 -1.22 -19.51 23.24
N VAL A 313 -0.64 -18.48 22.63
CA VAL A 313 0.77 -18.10 22.83
C VAL A 313 0.94 -17.23 24.07
N VAL A 314 0.02 -16.29 24.30
CA VAL A 314 0.02 -15.38 25.45
C VAL A 314 -1.29 -15.52 26.24
N PRO A 315 -1.47 -16.61 27.02
CA PRO A 315 -2.74 -16.90 27.69
C PRO A 315 -3.09 -15.91 28.80
N THR A 316 -2.12 -15.15 29.30
CA THR A 316 -2.33 -14.12 30.32
C THR A 316 -2.57 -12.73 29.71
N ALA A 317 -2.70 -12.62 28.39
CA ALA A 317 -2.76 -11.33 27.70
C ALA A 317 -3.85 -10.41 28.25
N ARG A 318 -5.05 -10.95 28.53
CA ARG A 318 -6.16 -10.18 29.11
C ARG A 318 -5.75 -9.43 30.39
N ASP A 319 -5.37 -10.18 31.42
CA ASP A 319 -5.01 -9.59 32.73
C ASP A 319 -3.73 -8.74 32.65
N THR A 320 -2.81 -9.11 31.76
CA THR A 320 -1.54 -8.39 31.60
C THR A 320 -1.74 -7.06 30.87
N LEU A 321 -2.62 -7.00 29.87
CA LEU A 321 -2.97 -5.76 29.19
C LEU A 321 -3.73 -4.82 30.14
N ASP A 322 -4.63 -5.34 30.99
CA ASP A 322 -5.28 -4.55 32.04
C ASP A 322 -4.26 -3.98 33.04
N TYR A 323 -3.28 -4.78 33.45
CA TYR A 323 -2.16 -4.31 34.27
C TYR A 323 -1.34 -3.24 33.55
N LEU A 324 -0.97 -3.47 32.27
CA LEU A 324 -0.17 -2.54 31.47
C LEU A 324 -0.90 -1.20 31.32
N ARG A 325 -2.20 -1.23 31.01
CA ARG A 325 -3.08 -0.05 30.99
C ARG A 325 -3.01 0.72 32.31
N SER A 326 -3.12 0.04 33.44
CA SER A 326 -3.06 0.69 34.76
C SER A 326 -1.71 1.38 35.01
N LYS A 327 -0.60 0.81 34.49
CA LYS A 327 0.74 1.39 34.62
C LYS A 327 0.95 2.59 33.71
N ILE A 328 0.45 2.53 32.48
CA ILE A 328 0.40 3.67 31.56
C ILE A 328 -0.37 4.83 32.21
N ILE A 329 -1.55 4.56 32.76
CA ILE A 329 -2.35 5.57 33.49
C ILE A 329 -1.61 6.10 34.72
N SER A 330 -0.93 5.26 35.48
CA SER A 330 -0.16 5.73 36.65
C SER A 330 1.03 6.61 36.26
N GLN A 331 1.61 6.41 35.07
CA GLN A 331 2.77 7.17 34.60
C GLN A 331 2.38 8.50 33.99
N TYR A 332 1.29 8.53 33.21
CA TYR A 332 0.90 9.70 32.42
C TYR A 332 -0.36 10.40 32.93
N GLY A 333 -1.24 9.67 33.60
CA GLY A 333 -2.46 10.18 34.17
C GLY A 333 -2.19 11.04 35.40
N ASN A 334 -2.83 12.20 35.45
CA ASN A 334 -2.89 13.07 36.62
C ASN A 334 -4.18 13.90 36.54
N PRO A 335 -4.56 14.65 37.61
CA PRO A 335 -5.83 15.38 37.64
C PRO A 335 -6.04 16.37 36.48
N GLU A 336 -4.97 16.82 35.80
CA GLU A 336 -5.05 17.73 34.65
C GLU A 336 -5.39 17.03 33.32
N TYR A 337 -5.56 15.71 33.29
CA TYR A 337 -5.92 14.96 32.08
C TYR A 337 -7.26 14.24 32.23
N ASP A 338 -8.02 14.21 31.14
CA ASP A 338 -9.05 13.21 30.89
C ASP A 338 -8.40 12.02 30.18
N ILE A 339 -8.78 10.81 30.61
CA ILE A 339 -8.25 9.54 30.11
C ILE A 339 -9.40 8.85 29.39
N ILE A 340 -9.26 8.69 28.08
CA ILE A 340 -10.33 8.22 27.19
C ILE A 340 -9.80 6.99 26.47
N ASP A 341 -10.36 5.81 26.75
CA ASP A 341 -10.10 4.64 25.93
C ASP A 341 -10.77 4.81 24.57
N LEU A 342 -10.05 4.49 23.50
CA LEU A 342 -10.57 4.53 22.14
C LEU A 342 -10.88 3.11 21.69
N ASP A 343 -12.07 2.89 21.14
CA ASP A 343 -12.45 1.59 20.60
C ASP A 343 -11.75 1.30 19.27
N LEU A 344 -11.20 0.09 19.11
CA LEU A 344 -10.66 -0.40 17.83
C LEU A 344 -11.64 -1.36 17.16
N ASN A 345 -11.86 -1.14 15.87
CA ASN A 345 -12.73 -1.95 15.01
C ASN A 345 -11.98 -2.37 13.73
N LEU A 346 -12.47 -3.39 13.03
CA LEU A 346 -11.96 -3.71 11.69
C LEU A 346 -12.11 -2.48 10.78
N ALA A 347 -11.01 -2.05 10.18
CA ALA A 347 -10.99 -0.84 9.37
C ALA A 347 -11.70 -1.04 8.01
N ILE A 348 -11.54 -2.24 7.43
CA ILE A 348 -11.98 -2.59 6.08
C ILE A 348 -12.46 -4.05 6.03
N LEU A 349 -13.24 -4.35 5.00
CA LEU A 349 -13.59 -5.72 4.61
C LEU A 349 -12.49 -6.32 3.72
N ASP A 350 -12.50 -7.65 3.58
CA ASP A 350 -11.68 -8.34 2.58
C ASP A 350 -12.13 -7.95 1.15
N ALA A 351 -11.18 -7.91 0.20
CA ALA A 351 -11.39 -7.49 -1.19
C ALA A 351 -12.69 -7.99 -1.83
N TYR A 352 -12.92 -9.31 -1.82
CA TYR A 352 -14.05 -9.92 -2.53
C TYR A 352 -15.40 -9.54 -1.91
N GLU A 353 -15.43 -9.36 -0.60
CA GLU A 353 -16.61 -8.85 0.09
C GLU A 353 -16.83 -7.36 -0.22
N GLY A 354 -15.75 -6.57 -0.28
CA GLY A 354 -15.79 -5.18 -0.74
C GLY A 354 -16.38 -5.03 -2.15
N ILE A 355 -15.97 -5.91 -3.09
CA ILE A 355 -16.54 -5.96 -4.44
C ILE A 355 -18.03 -6.32 -4.39
N LEU A 356 -18.41 -7.34 -3.62
CA LEU A 356 -19.79 -7.82 -3.54
C LEU A 356 -20.73 -6.77 -2.94
N GLN A 357 -20.30 -6.13 -1.85
CA GLN A 357 -21.06 -5.08 -1.17
C GLN A 357 -20.95 -3.71 -1.85
N ASP A 358 -20.04 -3.58 -2.82
CA ASP A 358 -19.82 -2.35 -3.60
C ASP A 358 -19.42 -1.20 -2.67
N VAL A 359 -18.41 -1.45 -1.83
CA VAL A 359 -17.88 -0.51 -0.82
C VAL A 359 -16.37 -0.36 -0.96
N ASN A 360 -15.85 0.78 -0.52
CA ASN A 360 -14.43 1.07 -0.52
C ASN A 360 -13.70 0.26 0.56
N VAL A 361 -12.64 -0.45 0.16
CA VAL A 361 -11.75 -1.22 1.06
C VAL A 361 -10.33 -0.67 1.12
N TRP A 362 -10.14 0.61 0.75
CA TRP A 362 -8.94 1.41 1.00
C TRP A 362 -7.65 0.77 0.47
N ILE A 363 -7.71 0.14 -0.71
CA ILE A 363 -6.57 -0.57 -1.29
C ILE A 363 -6.14 -1.70 -0.34
N ASP A 364 -7.06 -2.66 -0.14
CA ASP A 364 -6.87 -3.74 0.83
C ASP A 364 -5.66 -4.60 0.48
N ASP A 365 -4.97 -5.11 1.51
CA ASP A 365 -4.01 -6.19 1.30
C ASP A 365 -4.36 -7.42 2.10
N ARG A 366 -4.30 -8.58 1.43
CA ARG A 366 -4.44 -9.90 2.07
C ARG A 366 -3.21 -10.26 2.92
N ASP A 367 -2.21 -9.39 2.95
CA ASP A 367 -1.00 -9.50 3.76
C ASP A 367 -1.07 -8.77 5.11
N ALA A 368 -2.15 -8.05 5.41
CA ALA A 368 -2.33 -7.35 6.69
C ALA A 368 -3.73 -7.52 7.31
N VAL A 369 -3.79 -7.47 8.64
CA VAL A 369 -5.02 -7.16 9.40
C VAL A 369 -5.04 -5.68 9.69
N TYR A 370 -6.19 -5.02 9.51
CA TYR A 370 -6.35 -3.57 9.70
C TYR A 370 -7.35 -3.28 10.81
N LEU A 371 -6.89 -2.59 11.85
CA LEU A 371 -7.75 -2.10 12.93
C LEU A 371 -7.72 -0.57 12.95
N LYS A 372 -8.88 0.07 13.03
CA LYS A 372 -9.06 1.52 13.10
C LYS A 372 -9.66 1.88 14.46
N THR A 373 -9.13 2.93 15.10
CA THR A 373 -9.84 3.54 16.23
C THR A 373 -11.11 4.26 15.76
N GLU A 374 -12.01 4.56 16.69
CA GLU A 374 -12.93 5.67 16.48
C GLU A 374 -12.18 6.99 16.22
N ASN A 375 -12.88 7.98 15.66
CA ASN A 375 -12.29 9.29 15.42
C ASN A 375 -12.17 10.08 16.72
N PHE A 376 -11.12 10.87 16.84
CA PHE A 376 -10.84 11.72 18.00
C PHE A 376 -10.07 12.97 17.56
N GLN A 377 -9.95 13.94 18.48
CA GLN A 377 -9.17 15.15 18.27
C GLN A 377 -8.10 15.32 19.35
N LEU A 378 -6.94 15.85 18.93
CA LEU A 378 -5.99 16.49 19.84
C LEU A 378 -6.38 17.97 19.95
N GLU A 379 -6.88 18.40 21.11
CA GLU A 379 -7.33 19.80 21.32
C GLU A 379 -6.15 20.73 21.59
N SER A 380 -5.01 20.19 22.05
CA SER A 380 -3.83 20.96 22.42
C SER A 380 -2.53 20.20 22.16
N ASP A 381 -1.40 20.93 22.21
CA ASP A 381 -0.07 20.33 22.12
C ASP A 381 0.30 19.40 23.27
N ASP A 382 -0.45 19.49 24.38
CA ASP A 382 -0.25 18.67 25.56
C ASP A 382 -1.06 17.38 25.52
N ASP A 383 -1.93 17.22 24.52
CA ASP A 383 -2.68 16.00 24.26
C ASP A 383 -1.77 14.99 23.54
N PHE A 384 -1.98 13.71 23.83
CA PHE A 384 -1.25 12.62 23.18
C PHE A 384 -2.06 11.33 23.25
N VAL A 385 -1.73 10.40 22.35
CA VAL A 385 -2.31 9.05 22.35
C VAL A 385 -1.24 8.03 22.65
N ILE A 386 -1.60 7.03 23.46
CA ILE A 386 -0.78 5.85 23.71
C ILE A 386 -1.46 4.63 23.10
N ILE A 387 -0.74 3.92 22.24
CA ILE A 387 -1.13 2.64 21.67
C ILE A 387 -0.32 1.56 22.36
N TYR A 388 -0.97 0.49 22.81
CA TYR A 388 -0.32 -0.63 23.49
C TYR A 388 -1.02 -1.94 23.15
N GLY A 389 -0.28 -3.03 23.20
CA GLY A 389 -0.81 -4.31 22.77
C GLY A 389 0.24 -5.42 22.79
N ILE A 390 -0.07 -6.49 22.06
CA ILE A 390 0.84 -7.62 21.89
C ILE A 390 1.85 -7.31 20.80
N ASN A 391 3.12 -7.58 21.06
CA ASN A 391 4.14 -7.56 20.01
C ASN A 391 4.00 -8.81 19.13
N HIS A 392 3.23 -8.67 18.04
CA HIS A 392 2.89 -9.77 17.12
C HIS A 392 4.11 -10.43 16.46
N THR A 393 5.28 -9.77 16.45
CA THR A 393 6.52 -10.37 15.95
C THR A 393 7.05 -11.46 16.88
N GLN A 394 6.80 -11.32 18.18
CA GLN A 394 7.24 -12.27 19.21
C GLN A 394 6.32 -13.48 19.34
N THR A 395 5.04 -13.31 19.00
CA THR A 395 4.06 -14.40 18.91
C THR A 395 4.09 -15.11 17.56
N LYS A 396 4.79 -14.54 16.56
CA LYS A 396 4.89 -14.99 15.16
C LYS A 396 3.62 -14.81 14.31
N PHE A 397 2.62 -14.13 14.84
CA PHE A 397 1.41 -13.75 14.10
C PHE A 397 1.65 -12.60 13.12
N ALA A 398 2.83 -11.96 13.20
CA ALA A 398 3.31 -11.00 12.21
C ALA A 398 4.82 -11.12 11.98
N THR A 399 5.26 -10.70 10.80
CA THR A 399 6.67 -10.45 10.48
C THR A 399 7.05 -9.04 10.92
N TYR A 400 6.12 -8.10 10.78
CA TYR A 400 6.19 -6.75 11.33
C TYR A 400 4.78 -6.21 11.50
N PHE A 401 4.62 -5.16 12.29
CA PHE A 401 3.37 -4.45 12.40
C PHE A 401 3.64 -2.97 12.63
N ASN A 402 2.61 -2.14 12.46
CA ASN A 402 2.77 -0.71 12.60
C ASN A 402 1.50 -0.05 13.14
N ALA A 403 1.66 1.12 13.74
CA ALA A 403 0.57 2.01 14.09
C ALA A 403 0.82 3.36 13.43
N SER A 404 -0.18 3.92 12.77
CA SER A 404 -0.09 5.20 12.07
C SER A 404 -1.19 6.15 12.50
N PHE A 405 -0.84 7.42 12.66
CA PHE A 405 -1.75 8.53 12.95
C PHE A 405 -2.25 9.12 11.63
N TYR A 406 -3.56 9.29 11.52
CA TYR A 406 -4.24 9.78 10.33
C TYR A 406 -5.03 11.05 10.60
N GLY A 407 -5.06 11.95 9.62
CA GLY A 407 -6.12 12.96 9.53
C GLY A 407 -7.34 12.36 8.86
N GLU A 408 -8.53 12.62 9.40
CA GLU A 408 -9.78 12.07 8.86
C GLU A 408 -10.21 12.77 7.57
N GLU A 409 -10.01 14.08 7.44
CA GLU A 409 -10.47 14.82 6.26
C GLU A 409 -9.84 14.29 4.96
N LEU A 410 -8.53 14.01 4.98
CA LEU A 410 -7.78 13.59 3.80
C LEU A 410 -7.42 12.11 3.81
N TRP A 411 -7.79 11.34 4.84
CA TRP A 411 -7.31 9.97 5.07
C TRP A 411 -5.78 9.84 4.97
N ASN A 412 -5.05 10.84 5.47
CA ASN A 412 -3.61 10.97 5.30
C ASN A 412 -2.85 10.41 6.51
N GLY A 413 -2.09 9.34 6.30
CA GLY A 413 -1.19 8.80 7.30
C GLY A 413 0.08 9.66 7.40
N VAL A 414 0.21 10.41 8.49
CA VAL A 414 1.24 11.47 8.63
C VAL A 414 2.41 11.10 9.52
N ALA A 415 2.18 10.17 10.44
CA ALA A 415 3.19 9.70 11.38
C ALA A 415 2.94 8.23 11.69
N GLY A 416 3.99 7.47 12.00
CA GLY A 416 3.82 6.08 12.37
C GLY A 416 5.04 5.48 13.06
N ALA A 417 4.78 4.42 13.80
CA ALA A 417 5.77 3.54 14.41
C ALA A 417 5.71 2.19 13.73
N VAL A 418 6.87 1.61 13.44
CA VAL A 418 6.98 0.26 12.88
C VAL A 418 7.76 -0.63 13.84
N ILE A 419 7.23 -1.81 14.13
CA ILE A 419 7.81 -2.80 15.04
C ILE A 419 8.13 -4.06 14.24
N THR A 420 9.42 -4.41 14.25
CA THR A 420 9.98 -5.61 13.59
C THR A 420 10.59 -6.59 14.59
N ASN A 421 10.79 -6.16 15.84
CA ASN A 421 11.34 -6.95 16.94
C ASN A 421 10.93 -6.36 18.30
N ASP A 422 11.35 -6.99 19.39
CA ASP A 422 11.01 -6.63 20.77
C ASP A 422 11.80 -5.43 21.36
N LEU A 423 12.85 -4.97 20.67
CA LEU A 423 13.63 -3.80 21.13
C LEU A 423 12.94 -2.48 20.77
N GLN A 424 12.05 -2.48 19.78
CA GLN A 424 11.32 -1.30 19.33
C GLN A 424 10.04 -1.11 20.16
N TYR A 425 9.89 0.06 20.79
CA TYR A 425 8.70 0.42 21.58
C TYR A 425 8.38 -0.59 22.70
N SER A 426 9.42 -1.14 23.33
CA SER A 426 9.31 -2.13 24.38
C SER A 426 8.50 -1.63 25.59
N ALA A 427 7.62 -2.48 26.12
CA ALA A 427 6.86 -2.21 27.34
C ALA A 427 7.62 -2.51 28.65
N ASN A 428 8.92 -2.85 28.59
CA ASN A 428 9.67 -3.38 29.73
C ASN A 428 9.63 -2.47 30.97
N GLU A 429 9.60 -1.15 30.80
CA GLU A 429 9.59 -0.20 31.92
C GLU A 429 8.32 -0.26 32.79
N TYR A 430 7.20 -0.74 32.23
CA TYR A 430 5.92 -0.85 32.92
C TYR A 430 5.82 -2.12 33.79
N PHE A 431 6.72 -3.09 33.57
CA PHE A 431 6.73 -4.36 34.26
C PHE A 431 7.77 -4.41 35.39
N PRO A 432 7.50 -5.12 36.49
CA PRO A 432 8.53 -5.36 37.49
C PRO A 432 9.65 -6.20 36.89
N LYS A 433 10.90 -5.98 37.32
CA LYS A 433 12.09 -6.71 36.82
C LYS A 433 12.02 -8.23 36.90
N SER A 434 11.10 -8.77 37.71
CA SER A 434 10.85 -10.21 37.87
C SER A 434 9.86 -10.79 36.86
N TYR A 435 9.11 -9.95 36.14
CA TYR A 435 8.28 -10.40 35.02
C TYR A 435 9.20 -10.90 33.90
N LYS A 436 8.79 -11.97 33.21
CA LYS A 436 9.63 -12.68 32.21
C LYS A 436 9.07 -12.66 30.79
N ASN A 437 7.87 -12.10 30.64
CA ASN A 437 7.07 -12.14 29.42
C ASN A 437 6.85 -10.73 28.85
N GLU A 438 7.63 -9.74 29.30
CA GLU A 438 7.59 -8.34 28.89
C GLU A 438 7.82 -8.16 27.38
N LYS A 439 8.65 -9.03 26.76
CA LYS A 439 8.91 -9.03 25.32
C LYS A 439 7.65 -9.13 24.46
N TYR A 440 6.57 -9.71 24.98
CA TYR A 440 5.32 -9.86 24.25
C TYR A 440 4.48 -8.59 24.20
N TYR A 441 4.94 -7.48 24.81
CA TYR A 441 4.15 -6.26 24.93
C TYR A 441 4.92 -5.06 24.40
N TYR A 442 4.19 -4.12 23.82
CA TYR A 442 4.74 -2.86 23.33
C TYR A 442 3.90 -1.68 23.81
N VAL A 443 4.51 -0.49 23.85
CA VAL A 443 3.85 0.80 24.12
C VAL A 443 4.42 1.87 23.19
N ILE A 444 3.55 2.47 22.37
CA ILE A 444 3.87 3.60 21.48
C ILE A 444 3.16 4.84 22.01
N LYS A 445 3.90 5.94 22.17
CA LYS A 445 3.33 7.26 22.45
C LYS A 445 3.41 8.14 21.22
N MET A 446 2.28 8.67 20.77
CA MET A 446 2.17 9.63 19.67
C MET A 446 1.81 11.01 20.22
N ALA A 447 2.64 12.02 19.97
CA ALA A 447 2.51 13.34 20.59
C ALA A 447 3.05 14.46 19.68
N ARG A 448 2.84 15.74 20.06
CA ARG A 448 3.38 16.90 19.33
C ARG A 448 4.87 17.16 19.56
N LYS A 449 5.41 16.72 20.69
CA LYS A 449 6.76 17.09 21.17
C LYS A 449 7.48 15.88 21.74
N HIS A 450 8.78 15.81 21.52
CA HIS A 450 9.65 14.86 22.21
C HIS A 450 9.86 15.32 23.66
N LYS A 451 9.46 14.50 24.62
CA LYS A 451 9.76 14.66 26.06
C LYS A 451 10.65 13.52 26.55
N GLU A 452 10.36 12.29 26.13
CA GLU A 452 11.02 11.04 26.52
C GLU A 452 12.00 10.52 25.45
N GLY A 453 11.86 10.98 24.19
CA GLY A 453 12.79 10.71 23.10
C GLY A 453 12.45 9.49 22.25
N ASN A 454 11.41 8.73 22.61
CA ASN A 454 10.87 7.60 21.86
C ASN A 454 9.47 7.89 21.26
N GLU A 455 8.95 9.10 21.40
CA GLU A 455 7.63 9.44 20.85
C GLU A 455 7.64 9.49 19.32
N VAL A 456 6.52 9.06 18.74
CA VAL A 456 6.18 9.34 17.34
C VAL A 456 5.62 10.75 17.28
N ILE A 457 6.31 11.65 16.57
CA ILE A 457 5.87 13.04 16.47
C ILE A 457 4.80 13.19 15.41
N ILE A 458 3.70 13.83 15.79
CA ILE A 458 2.58 14.17 14.91
C ILE A 458 2.85 15.56 14.31
N PRO A 459 3.21 15.66 13.03
CA PRO A 459 3.46 16.94 12.39
C PRO A 459 2.17 17.75 12.23
N TYR A 460 2.30 19.08 12.26
CA TYR A 460 1.21 19.99 11.89
C TYR A 460 1.03 20.02 10.37
N SER A 461 -0.19 20.26 9.93
CA SER A 461 -0.51 20.61 8.54
C SER A 461 -0.09 22.04 8.25
N THR A 462 -0.48 22.96 9.14
CA THR A 462 -0.18 24.38 9.00
C THR A 462 1.32 24.64 9.09
N GLY A 463 1.86 25.30 8.06
CA GLY A 463 3.29 25.63 7.99
C GLY A 463 4.20 24.43 7.68
N ASN A 464 3.65 23.26 7.34
CA ASN A 464 4.45 22.10 6.97
C ASN A 464 5.18 22.35 5.63
N PRO A 465 6.52 22.24 5.60
CA PRO A 465 7.29 22.53 4.38
C PRO A 465 7.07 21.50 3.26
N GLN A 466 6.54 20.31 3.57
CA GLN A 466 6.24 19.28 2.57
C GLN A 466 4.85 19.45 1.95
N GLY A 467 3.92 20.11 2.67
CA GLY A 467 2.54 20.33 2.23
C GLY A 467 1.53 20.05 3.35
N SER A 468 0.29 20.54 3.21
CA SER A 468 -0.75 20.44 4.24
C SER A 468 -1.13 19.01 4.60
N ALA A 469 -1.11 18.07 3.65
CA ALA A 469 -1.45 16.67 3.90
C ALA A 469 -0.33 15.88 4.59
N TYR A 470 0.83 16.47 4.86
CA TYR A 470 1.91 15.84 5.63
C TYR A 470 1.79 16.06 7.14
N GLY A 471 0.66 16.60 7.60
CA GLY A 471 0.37 16.73 9.02
C GLY A 471 -1.11 16.74 9.31
N VAL A 472 -1.43 16.92 10.58
CA VAL A 472 -2.78 17.11 11.11
C VAL A 472 -2.70 18.19 12.17
N ASP A 473 -3.54 19.22 12.12
CA ASP A 473 -3.54 20.29 13.12
C ASP A 473 -4.36 19.92 14.36
N ASN A 474 -4.28 20.71 15.43
CA ASN A 474 -5.10 20.47 16.62
C ASN A 474 -6.56 20.83 16.31
N ASN A 475 -7.50 20.13 16.95
CA ASN A 475 -8.96 20.22 16.75
C ASN A 475 -9.45 19.72 15.39
N GLU A 476 -8.57 19.11 14.58
CA GLU A 476 -8.97 18.33 13.41
C GLU A 476 -9.28 16.89 13.84
N GLU A 477 -10.27 16.28 13.16
CA GLU A 477 -10.59 14.86 13.35
C GLU A 477 -9.43 13.99 12.88
N ALA A 478 -9.08 13.02 13.71
CA ALA A 478 -7.99 12.09 13.51
C ALA A 478 -8.40 10.69 13.93
N PHE A 479 -7.66 9.70 13.45
CA PHE A 479 -7.81 8.32 13.89
C PHE A 479 -6.46 7.60 13.82
N ILE A 480 -6.39 6.40 14.40
CA ILE A 480 -5.22 5.54 14.29
C ILE A 480 -5.62 4.29 13.52
N ILE A 481 -4.75 3.86 12.59
CA ILE A 481 -4.81 2.50 12.05
C ILE A 481 -3.60 1.72 12.54
N THR A 482 -3.85 0.55 13.13
CA THR A 482 -2.82 -0.47 13.34
C THR A 482 -2.91 -1.53 12.25
N ARG A 483 -1.75 -2.02 11.81
CA ARG A 483 -1.66 -3.04 10.76
C ARG A 483 -0.70 -4.13 11.15
N THR A 484 -1.20 -5.37 11.15
CA THR A 484 -0.44 -6.57 11.52
C THR A 484 -0.12 -7.37 10.27
N TYR A 485 1.14 -7.31 9.82
CA TYR A 485 1.55 -7.81 8.51
C TYR A 485 2.21 -9.18 8.56
N VAL A 486 1.77 -10.05 7.65
CA VAL A 486 2.44 -11.30 7.25
C VAL A 486 2.72 -12.23 8.43
N ASN A 487 1.78 -13.12 8.73
CA ASN A 487 1.99 -14.24 9.63
C ASN A 487 3.23 -15.05 9.21
N GLN A 488 4.10 -15.37 10.16
CA GLN A 488 5.39 -15.99 9.83
C GLN A 488 5.25 -17.44 9.34
N GLU A 489 4.11 -18.09 9.55
CA GLU A 489 3.81 -19.44 9.06
C GLU A 489 3.12 -19.38 7.69
N THR A 490 1.97 -18.70 7.59
CA THR A 490 1.17 -18.69 6.36
C THR A 490 1.68 -17.74 5.29
N LYS A 491 2.52 -16.77 5.68
CA LYS A 491 3.10 -15.72 4.82
C LYS A 491 2.06 -14.81 4.14
N VAL A 492 0.85 -14.77 4.68
CA VAL A 492 -0.22 -13.80 4.42
C VAL A 492 -0.70 -13.22 5.75
N ALA A 493 -1.71 -12.36 5.78
CA ALA A 493 -2.25 -11.86 7.05
C ALA A 493 -2.67 -13.03 7.97
N SER A 494 -2.57 -12.82 9.29
CA SER A 494 -3.27 -13.69 10.23
C SER A 494 -4.78 -13.49 10.07
N ALA A 495 -5.59 -14.49 10.43
CA ALA A 495 -7.04 -14.31 10.45
C ALA A 495 -7.42 -13.27 11.53
N HIS A 496 -8.43 -12.45 11.23
CA HIS A 496 -8.84 -11.32 12.10
C HIS A 496 -9.11 -11.73 13.56
N PHE A 497 -9.68 -12.92 13.76
CA PHE A 497 -10.08 -13.43 15.07
C PHE A 497 -9.00 -14.30 15.75
N ASP A 498 -7.88 -14.55 15.07
CA ASP A 498 -6.74 -15.29 15.62
C ASP A 498 -5.72 -14.36 16.30
N VAL A 499 -5.83 -13.03 16.12
CA VAL A 499 -4.90 -12.03 16.68
C VAL A 499 -5.55 -11.28 17.83
N ILE A 500 -4.77 -10.96 18.87
CA ILE A 500 -5.20 -10.10 19.97
C ILE A 500 -5.11 -8.64 19.50
N TRP A 501 -6.22 -7.93 19.50
CA TRP A 501 -6.26 -6.56 18.98
C TRP A 501 -5.52 -5.57 19.89
N ASP A 502 -5.00 -4.50 19.28
CA ASP A 502 -4.36 -3.41 19.99
C ASP A 502 -5.36 -2.58 20.80
N HIS A 503 -4.84 -1.78 21.73
CA HIS A 503 -5.60 -0.83 22.53
C HIS A 503 -5.02 0.58 22.39
N ALA A 504 -5.87 1.60 22.49
CA ALA A 504 -5.45 2.99 22.45
C ALA A 504 -6.11 3.83 23.55
N ILE A 505 -5.35 4.77 24.11
CA ILE A 505 -5.82 5.70 25.15
C ILE A 505 -5.43 7.12 24.73
N LEU A 506 -6.42 7.99 24.63
CA LEU A 506 -6.22 9.43 24.49
C LEU A 506 -6.09 10.06 25.89
N PHE A 507 -4.99 10.79 26.09
CA PHE A 507 -4.78 11.66 27.23
C PHE A 507 -5.06 13.11 26.79
N ARG A 508 -6.25 13.61 27.12
CA ARG A 508 -6.68 14.97 26.77
C ARG A 508 -6.43 15.93 27.91
N LYS A 509 -5.73 17.03 27.65
CA LYS A 509 -5.48 18.05 28.67
C LYS A 509 -6.78 18.76 29.02
N LYS A 510 -7.16 18.76 30.30
CA LYS A 510 -8.31 19.52 30.78
C LYS A 510 -8.06 21.01 30.60
N LYS A 511 -9.05 21.70 30.06
CA LYS A 511 -9.06 23.16 30.02
C LYS A 511 -9.06 23.68 31.46
N LYS A 512 -8.06 24.49 31.82
CA LYS A 512 -8.10 25.23 33.10
C LYS A 512 -9.23 26.26 32.96
N TYR A 513 -10.38 26.00 33.58
CA TYR A 513 -11.34 27.05 33.82
C TYR A 513 -10.66 28.07 34.74
N GLY A 514 -10.36 29.24 34.19
CA GLY A 514 -9.82 30.35 34.97
C GLY A 514 -10.81 30.65 36.10
N HIS A 515 -10.38 30.42 37.34
CA HIS A 515 -10.93 31.11 38.49
C HIS A 515 -10.44 32.57 38.44
N ASP A 516 -10.94 33.34 37.47
CA ASP A 516 -11.02 34.78 37.57
C ASP A 516 -12.42 35.12 38.09
N LEU A 517 -12.62 34.88 39.38
CA LEU A 517 -13.71 35.48 40.14
C LEU A 517 -13.14 35.99 41.46
N ASN A 518 -12.96 37.32 41.46
CA ASN A 518 -12.99 38.24 42.60
C ASN A 518 -11.95 38.05 43.72
N ASN A 519 -10.99 38.95 43.75
CA ASN A 519 -10.70 39.74 44.96
C ASN A 519 -10.46 41.20 44.59
#